data_AF-A0A933C4J5-F1
#
_entry.id   AF-A0A933C4J5-F1
#
_cell.length_a   1.000
_cell.length_b   1.000
_cell.length_c   1.000
_cell.angle_alpha   90.00
_cell.angle_beta   90.00
_cell.angle_gamma   90.00
#
_symmetry.space_group_name_H-M   'P 1'
#
loop_
_entity.id
_entity.type
_entity.pdbx_description
1 polymer ?
#
loop_
_entity_poly.entity_id
_entity_poly.type
_entity_poly.pdbx_seq_one_letter_code
_entity_poly.pdbx_strand_id
1 'polypeptide(L)'
;EQLVETYDRLAPGDDFHQANHLLFALIYGDSLAQRDARVALDTVQPTSLRRGVVRRILSRADLLPYRETTERRIRASPERGFADAWRLVEALKYRGKVRAALEVLSSDPILLPAHRAESFYALYRMGVFLPAAELEHALTVADADTAIDRALMRALVSGAYAADRRRWAEHQRAVAIARAQAERAHAAADSVTERVALGVAGALEAYGSWRRGRPDEALPTLQRAQQEAVGHAARTVLNEHLRWWLAELNAELGRPQEAIRYLDTLEDDPFFRYRLGALYEELGETEKARAHYAYALTAWAEADPDFAPARQARAALTRLGSDRP
;
A
#
# COMPACT_ATOMS: atom_id res chain seq x y z
N GLU A 1 1.08 3.20 32.95
CA GLU A 1 -0.09 2.79 33.76
C GLU A 1 -0.96 3.99 34.17
N GLN A 2 -0.42 5.02 34.84
CA GLN A 2 -1.21 6.17 35.34
C GLN A 2 -2.06 6.94 34.29
N LEU A 3 -1.61 7.06 33.03
CA LEU A 3 -2.38 7.70 31.95
C LEU A 3 -3.61 6.87 31.57
N VAL A 4 -3.46 5.55 31.50
CA VAL A 4 -4.51 4.60 31.13
C VAL A 4 -5.58 4.55 32.21
N GLU A 5 -5.18 4.44 33.47
CA GLU A 5 -6.09 4.48 34.63
C GLU A 5 -6.85 5.82 34.75
N THR A 6 -6.21 6.92 34.34
CA THR A 6 -6.87 8.23 34.34
C THR A 6 -7.90 8.34 33.23
N TYR A 7 -7.62 7.80 32.04
CA TYR A 7 -8.59 7.75 30.95
C TYR A 7 -9.76 6.79 31.27
N ASP A 8 -9.49 5.63 31.86
CA ASP A 8 -10.50 4.66 32.35
C ASP A 8 -11.55 5.33 33.23
N ARG A 9 -11.11 6.21 34.13
CA ARG A 9 -12.01 6.95 35.03
C ARG A 9 -12.83 8.02 34.32
N LEU A 10 -12.30 8.61 33.25
CA LEU A 10 -12.93 9.72 32.53
C LEU A 10 -13.91 9.26 31.44
N ALA A 11 -13.72 8.06 30.87
CA ALA A 11 -14.57 7.53 29.81
C ALA A 11 -14.80 6.00 29.96
N PRO A 12 -15.41 5.55 31.07
CA PRO A 12 -15.66 4.13 31.29
C PRO A 12 -16.61 3.58 30.22
N GLY A 13 -16.22 2.48 29.58
CA GLY A 13 -17.03 1.81 28.56
C GLY A 13 -17.00 2.46 27.17
N ASP A 14 -16.12 3.44 26.92
CA ASP A 14 -15.86 3.85 25.53
C ASP A 14 -15.18 2.69 24.80
N ASP A 15 -15.86 2.19 23.77
CA ASP A 15 -15.36 1.20 22.82
C ASP A 15 -13.93 1.50 22.30
N PHE A 16 -13.59 2.78 22.16
CA PHE A 16 -12.23 3.19 21.78
C PHE A 16 -11.19 2.81 22.82
N HIS A 17 -11.56 2.99 24.09
CA HIS A 17 -10.69 2.70 25.20
C HIS A 17 -10.44 1.20 25.33
N GLN A 18 -11.50 0.40 25.17
CA GLN A 18 -11.38 -1.05 25.09
C GLN A 18 -10.44 -1.47 23.95
N ALA A 19 -10.60 -0.87 22.75
CA ALA A 19 -9.71 -1.15 21.63
C ALA A 19 -8.25 -0.79 21.97
N ASN A 20 -7.98 0.36 22.57
CA ASN A 20 -6.62 0.75 22.95
C ASN A 20 -6.00 -0.17 24.00
N HIS A 21 -6.75 -0.60 25.01
CA HIS A 21 -6.28 -1.58 26.00
C HIS A 21 -5.84 -2.88 25.35
N LEU A 22 -6.65 -3.39 24.41
CA LEU A 22 -6.30 -4.59 23.66
C LEU A 22 -5.04 -4.39 22.83
N LEU A 23 -4.88 -3.23 22.20
CA LEU A 23 -3.65 -2.92 21.45
C LEU A 23 -2.42 -2.84 22.36
N PHE A 24 -2.53 -2.21 23.52
CA PHE A 24 -1.44 -2.15 24.50
C PHE A 24 -1.05 -3.56 24.96
N ALA A 25 -2.03 -4.40 25.26
CA ALA A 25 -1.79 -5.80 25.62
C ALA A 25 -1.18 -6.61 24.46
N LEU A 26 -1.59 -6.36 23.21
CA LEU A 26 -1.01 -7.01 22.02
C LEU A 26 0.45 -6.62 21.76
N ILE A 27 0.81 -5.36 22.04
CA ILE A 27 2.16 -4.84 21.74
C ILE A 27 3.12 -5.06 22.91
N TYR A 28 2.68 -4.77 24.13
CA TYR A 28 3.53 -4.65 25.31
C TYR A 28 3.18 -5.66 26.41
N GLY A 29 2.05 -6.36 26.29
CA GLY A 29 1.65 -7.38 27.26
C GLY A 29 2.57 -8.60 27.22
N ASP A 30 2.59 -9.34 28.32
CA ASP A 30 3.20 -10.67 28.36
C ASP A 30 2.45 -11.69 27.48
N SER A 31 2.93 -12.92 27.39
CA SER A 31 2.31 -13.94 26.53
C SER A 31 0.86 -14.26 26.89
N LEU A 32 0.47 -14.12 28.17
CA LEU A 32 -0.91 -14.34 28.61
C LEU A 32 -1.78 -13.16 28.18
N ALA A 33 -1.36 -11.93 28.47
CA ALA A 33 -2.07 -10.71 28.08
C ALA A 33 -2.22 -10.59 26.55
N GLN A 34 -1.18 -10.94 25.79
CA GLN A 34 -1.27 -10.98 24.32
C GLN A 34 -2.28 -12.02 23.84
N ARG A 35 -2.31 -13.21 24.46
CA ARG A 35 -3.29 -14.26 24.13
C ARG A 35 -4.71 -13.81 24.44
N ASP A 36 -4.94 -13.24 25.62
CA ASP A 36 -6.25 -12.77 26.04
C ASP A 36 -6.73 -11.62 25.16
N ALA A 37 -5.83 -10.69 24.80
CA ALA A 37 -6.15 -9.60 23.89
C ALA A 37 -6.51 -10.10 22.48
N ARG A 38 -5.82 -11.14 21.98
CA ARG A 38 -6.15 -11.79 20.70
C ARG A 38 -7.54 -12.40 20.71
N VAL A 39 -7.96 -13.03 21.81
CA VAL A 39 -9.31 -13.58 21.97
C VAL A 39 -10.34 -12.45 22.06
N ALA A 40 -10.03 -11.40 22.81
CA ALA A 40 -10.96 -10.30 23.02
C ALA A 40 -11.16 -9.40 21.79
N LEU A 41 -10.22 -9.35 20.83
CA LEU A 41 -10.41 -8.67 19.54
C LEU A 41 -11.68 -9.12 18.80
N ASP A 42 -12.05 -10.39 18.93
CA ASP A 42 -13.26 -10.94 18.30
C ASP A 42 -14.56 -10.40 18.94
N THR A 43 -14.48 -9.84 20.15
CA THR A 43 -15.62 -9.28 20.88
C THR A 43 -15.80 -7.77 20.65
N VAL A 44 -14.77 -7.07 20.18
CA VAL A 44 -14.83 -5.63 19.93
C VAL A 44 -15.77 -5.33 18.76
N GLN A 45 -16.55 -4.25 18.89
CA GLN A 45 -17.42 -3.79 17.82
C GLN A 45 -16.62 -3.40 16.57
N PRO A 46 -17.06 -3.80 15.37
CA PRO A 46 -16.36 -3.51 14.11
C PRO A 46 -16.10 -2.01 13.89
N THR A 47 -17.01 -1.14 14.31
CA THR A 47 -16.90 0.32 14.21
C THR A 47 -15.72 0.89 15.00
N SER A 48 -15.42 0.28 16.13
CA SER A 48 -14.37 0.69 17.08
C SER A 48 -12.99 0.30 16.56
N LEU A 49 -12.93 -0.79 15.78
CA LEU A 49 -11.72 -1.25 15.07
C LEU A 49 -11.39 -0.40 13.82
N ARG A 50 -12.33 0.41 13.30
CA ARG A 50 -12.09 1.30 12.14
C ARG A 50 -11.15 2.47 12.45
N ARG A 51 -10.88 2.78 13.71
CA ARG A 51 -10.07 3.94 14.10
C ARG A 51 -8.60 3.77 13.70
N GLY A 52 -7.97 4.86 13.27
CA GLY A 52 -6.66 4.84 12.59
C GLY A 52 -5.51 4.20 13.38
N VAL A 53 -5.48 4.36 14.71
CA VAL A 53 -4.43 3.80 15.58
C VAL A 53 -4.52 2.28 15.65
N VAL A 54 -5.73 1.73 15.89
CA VAL A 54 -6.01 0.29 15.89
C VAL A 54 -5.54 -0.32 14.58
N ARG A 55 -5.98 0.27 13.47
CA ARG A 55 -5.63 -0.19 12.14
C ARG A 55 -4.12 -0.19 11.90
N ARG A 56 -3.41 0.86 12.31
CA ARG A 56 -1.96 0.95 12.13
C ARG A 56 -1.23 -0.17 12.87
N ILE A 57 -1.66 -0.46 14.09
CA ILE A 57 -1.04 -1.53 14.89
C ILE A 57 -1.33 -2.90 14.29
N LEU A 58 -2.56 -3.13 13.83
CA LEU A 58 -2.95 -4.35 13.12
C LEU A 58 -2.24 -4.52 11.76
N SER A 59 -1.55 -3.50 11.24
CA SER A 59 -0.71 -3.64 10.05
C SER A 59 0.65 -4.31 10.32
N ARG A 60 1.05 -4.51 11.58
CA ARG A 60 2.26 -5.28 11.89
C ARG A 60 2.14 -6.70 11.34
N ALA A 61 3.24 -7.23 10.77
CA ALA A 61 3.26 -8.55 10.14
C ALA A 61 2.68 -9.68 11.00
N ASP A 62 2.98 -9.70 12.30
CA ASP A 62 2.51 -10.69 13.28
C ASP A 62 1.02 -10.55 13.65
N LEU A 63 0.40 -9.42 13.33
CA LEU A 63 -0.99 -9.09 13.63
C LEU A 63 -1.90 -9.04 12.39
N LEU A 64 -1.34 -9.18 11.19
CA LEU A 64 -2.13 -9.21 9.94
C LEU A 64 -3.22 -10.29 9.89
N PRO A 65 -3.08 -11.50 10.49
CA PRO A 65 -4.19 -12.45 10.55
C PRO A 65 -5.43 -11.87 11.26
N TYR A 66 -5.22 -11.13 12.35
CA TYR A 66 -6.30 -10.46 13.09
C TYR A 66 -6.89 -9.29 12.31
N ARG A 67 -6.04 -8.56 11.57
CA ARG A 67 -6.51 -7.54 10.63
C ARG A 67 -7.44 -8.15 9.59
N GLU A 68 -7.05 -9.25 8.95
CA GLU A 68 -7.90 -9.93 7.97
C GLU A 68 -9.26 -10.34 8.59
N THR A 69 -9.25 -11.01 9.74
CA THR A 69 -10.48 -11.43 10.44
C THR A 69 -11.37 -10.23 10.77
N THR A 70 -10.78 -9.14 11.26
CA THR A 70 -11.47 -7.89 11.57
C THR A 70 -12.13 -7.29 10.32
N GLU A 71 -11.38 -7.15 9.22
CA GLU A 71 -11.90 -6.57 7.98
C GLU A 71 -12.99 -7.46 7.35
N ARG A 72 -12.92 -8.79 7.50
CA ARG A 72 -14.01 -9.69 7.10
C ARG A 72 -15.27 -9.46 7.92
N ARG A 73 -15.15 -9.28 9.24
CA ARG A 73 -16.28 -8.96 10.14
C ARG A 73 -16.89 -7.60 9.79
N ILE A 74 -16.08 -6.58 9.56
CA ILE A 74 -16.54 -5.25 9.12
C ILE A 74 -17.26 -5.38 7.77
N ARG A 75 -16.70 -6.12 6.82
CA ARG A 75 -17.35 -6.36 5.51
C ARG A 75 -18.66 -7.15 5.63
N ALA A 76 -18.87 -7.96 6.65
CA ALA A 76 -20.14 -8.64 6.89
C ALA A 76 -21.20 -7.73 7.53
N SER A 77 -20.81 -6.56 8.06
CA SER A 77 -21.73 -5.62 8.70
C SER A 77 -22.65 -4.93 7.69
N PRO A 78 -23.93 -4.67 8.04
CA PRO A 78 -24.84 -3.87 7.21
C PRO A 78 -24.37 -2.41 7.03
N GLU A 79 -23.54 -1.90 7.94
CA GLU A 79 -23.00 -0.52 7.91
C GLU A 79 -21.68 -0.41 7.13
N ARG A 80 -21.35 -1.40 6.30
CA ARG A 80 -20.09 -1.40 5.54
C ARG A 80 -20.08 -0.30 4.48
N GLY A 81 -18.96 0.39 4.36
CA GLY A 81 -18.69 1.35 3.30
C GLY A 81 -17.67 0.83 2.29
N PHE A 82 -17.46 1.58 1.20
CA PHE A 82 -16.46 1.22 0.18
C PHE A 82 -15.05 1.06 0.77
N ALA A 83 -14.72 1.86 1.79
CA ALA A 83 -13.41 1.81 2.44
C ALA A 83 -13.17 0.46 3.14
N ASP A 84 -14.22 -0.23 3.58
CA ASP A 84 -14.10 -1.52 4.25
C ASP A 84 -13.78 -2.64 3.25
N ALA A 85 -14.40 -2.61 2.06
CA ALA A 85 -14.06 -3.54 0.98
C ALA A 85 -12.60 -3.38 0.54
N TRP A 86 -12.16 -2.13 0.33
CA TRP A 86 -10.76 -1.83 -0.01
C TRP A 86 -9.78 -2.26 1.09
N ARG A 87 -10.10 -2.00 2.37
CA ARG A 87 -9.25 -2.43 3.49
C ARG A 87 -9.09 -3.94 3.58
N LEU A 88 -10.16 -4.70 3.29
CA LEU A 88 -10.05 -6.15 3.20
C LEU A 88 -9.12 -6.59 2.06
N VAL A 89 -9.21 -5.97 0.88
CA VAL A 89 -8.28 -6.22 -0.23
C VAL A 89 -6.84 -5.97 0.21
N GLU A 90 -6.58 -4.84 0.89
CA GLU A 90 -5.25 -4.51 1.42
C GLU A 90 -4.75 -5.55 2.45
N ALA A 91 -5.61 -5.97 3.39
CA ALA A 91 -5.24 -7.00 4.37
C ALA A 91 -4.90 -8.34 3.70
N LEU A 92 -5.68 -8.76 2.69
CA LEU A 92 -5.43 -9.99 1.93
C LEU A 92 -4.14 -9.89 1.11
N LYS A 93 -3.91 -8.75 0.45
CA LYS A 93 -2.69 -8.45 -0.30
C LYS A 93 -1.45 -8.51 0.62
N TYR A 94 -1.51 -7.89 1.79
CA TYR A 94 -0.39 -7.89 2.75
C TYR A 94 -0.07 -9.29 3.26
N ARG A 95 -1.06 -10.18 3.35
CA ARG A 95 -0.86 -11.59 3.70
C ARG A 95 -0.45 -12.48 2.53
N GLY A 96 -0.35 -11.94 1.31
CA GLY A 96 -0.07 -12.73 0.11
C GLY A 96 -1.22 -13.67 -0.29
N LYS A 97 -2.45 -13.42 0.17
CA LYS A 97 -3.68 -14.16 -0.20
C LYS A 97 -4.31 -13.54 -1.44
N VAL A 98 -3.54 -13.53 -2.52
CA VAL A 98 -3.85 -12.86 -3.79
C VAL A 98 -5.18 -13.33 -4.38
N ARG A 99 -5.46 -14.64 -4.38
CA ARG A 99 -6.70 -15.18 -4.98
C ARG A 99 -7.94 -14.64 -4.28
N ALA A 100 -7.91 -14.61 -2.95
CA ALA A 100 -8.98 -14.02 -2.16
C ALA A 100 -9.10 -12.51 -2.39
N ALA A 101 -7.96 -11.80 -2.53
CA ALA A 101 -7.99 -10.37 -2.86
C ALA A 101 -8.65 -10.09 -4.22
N LEU A 102 -8.35 -10.91 -5.23
CA LEU A 102 -8.95 -10.83 -6.57
C LEU A 102 -10.44 -11.14 -6.56
N GLU A 103 -10.86 -12.14 -5.79
CA GLU A 103 -12.28 -12.43 -5.61
C GLU A 103 -13.03 -11.20 -5.07
N VAL A 104 -12.50 -10.53 -4.04
CA VAL A 104 -13.10 -9.30 -3.51
C VAL A 104 -13.10 -8.18 -4.55
N LEU A 105 -12.00 -8.00 -5.28
CA LEU A 105 -11.88 -6.98 -6.31
C LEU A 105 -12.93 -7.13 -7.42
N SER A 106 -13.18 -8.37 -7.84
CA SER A 106 -14.09 -8.69 -8.94
C SER A 106 -15.56 -8.78 -8.49
N SER A 107 -15.83 -9.22 -7.26
CA SER A 107 -17.19 -9.52 -6.80
C SER A 107 -17.84 -8.42 -5.97
N ASP A 108 -17.09 -7.50 -5.37
CA ASP A 108 -17.66 -6.51 -4.46
C ASP A 108 -18.20 -5.27 -5.21
N PRO A 109 -19.54 -5.04 -5.20
CA PRO A 109 -20.15 -3.94 -5.95
C PRO A 109 -19.95 -2.58 -5.28
N ILE A 110 -19.53 -2.55 -4.01
CA ILE A 110 -19.34 -1.30 -3.24
C ILE A 110 -17.94 -0.72 -3.53
N LEU A 111 -17.01 -1.56 -4.00
CA LEU A 111 -15.66 -1.11 -4.30
C LEU A 111 -15.66 -0.15 -5.49
N LEU A 112 -15.11 1.04 -5.25
CA LEU A 112 -15.06 2.09 -6.27
C LEU A 112 -14.04 1.76 -7.38
N PRO A 113 -14.30 2.16 -8.64
CA PRO A 113 -13.40 1.90 -9.76
C PRO A 113 -11.94 2.34 -9.52
N ALA A 114 -11.71 3.51 -8.92
CA ALA A 114 -10.37 4.01 -8.64
C ALA A 114 -9.59 3.12 -7.66
N HIS A 115 -10.22 2.64 -6.57
CA HIS A 115 -9.57 1.73 -5.62
C HIS A 115 -9.35 0.35 -6.24
N ARG A 116 -10.28 -0.12 -7.08
CA ARG A 116 -10.10 -1.35 -7.85
C ARG A 116 -8.87 -1.24 -8.76
N ALA A 117 -8.77 -0.16 -9.54
CA ALA A 117 -7.62 0.13 -10.39
C ALA A 117 -6.30 0.18 -9.58
N GLU A 118 -6.29 0.90 -8.46
CA GLU A 118 -5.15 0.98 -7.56
C GLU A 118 -4.70 -0.40 -7.06
N SER A 119 -5.62 -1.22 -6.56
CA SER A 119 -5.30 -2.56 -6.06
C SER A 119 -4.82 -3.50 -7.16
N PHE A 120 -5.40 -3.45 -8.37
CA PHE A 120 -4.90 -4.22 -9.51
C PHE A 120 -3.49 -3.78 -9.91
N TYR A 121 -3.22 -2.47 -9.97
CA TYR A 121 -1.89 -1.96 -10.25
C TYR A 121 -0.89 -2.35 -9.15
N ALA A 122 -1.32 -2.32 -7.89
CA ALA A 122 -0.51 -2.77 -6.75
C ALA A 122 -0.15 -4.26 -6.84
N LEU A 123 -1.06 -5.13 -7.25
CA LEU A 123 -0.77 -6.55 -7.48
C LEU A 123 0.16 -6.74 -8.70
N TYR A 124 -0.08 -6.00 -9.78
CA TYR A 124 0.76 -6.02 -10.98
C TYR A 124 2.23 -5.64 -10.65
N ARG A 125 2.46 -4.54 -9.91
CA ARG A 125 3.82 -4.14 -9.49
C ARG A 125 4.50 -5.15 -8.56
N MET A 126 3.72 -5.98 -7.86
CA MET A 126 4.23 -7.07 -7.02
C MET A 126 4.64 -8.31 -7.83
N GLY A 127 4.51 -8.28 -9.16
CA GLY A 127 4.79 -9.41 -10.03
C GLY A 127 3.75 -10.53 -9.96
N VAL A 128 2.55 -10.22 -9.46
CA VAL A 128 1.43 -11.17 -9.45
C VAL A 128 0.93 -11.38 -10.87
N PHE A 129 0.75 -12.65 -11.26
CA PHE A 129 0.08 -12.98 -12.52
C PHE A 129 -1.42 -12.69 -12.40
N LEU A 130 -1.90 -11.76 -13.21
CA LEU A 130 -3.30 -11.32 -13.24
C LEU A 130 -3.91 -11.67 -14.60
N PRO A 131 -5.21 -12.05 -14.66
CA PRO A 131 -5.89 -12.21 -15.94
C PRO A 131 -5.81 -10.90 -16.73
N ALA A 132 -5.24 -10.96 -17.94
CA ALA A 132 -4.99 -9.76 -18.75
C ALA A 132 -6.27 -8.95 -18.98
N ALA A 133 -7.40 -9.61 -19.25
CA ALA A 133 -8.68 -8.94 -19.45
C ALA A 133 -9.15 -8.15 -18.22
N GLU A 134 -8.97 -8.67 -17.00
CA GLU A 134 -9.36 -7.98 -15.77
C GLU A 134 -8.46 -6.77 -15.49
N LEU A 135 -7.14 -6.96 -15.65
CA LEU A 135 -6.16 -5.90 -15.48
C LEU A 135 -6.38 -4.77 -16.48
N GLU A 136 -6.61 -5.11 -17.75
CA GLU A 136 -6.91 -4.16 -18.81
C GLU A 136 -8.22 -3.43 -18.56
N HIS A 137 -9.28 -4.13 -18.17
CA HIS A 137 -10.55 -3.51 -17.83
C HIS A 137 -10.43 -2.54 -16.65
N ALA A 138 -9.73 -2.93 -15.58
CA ALA A 138 -9.54 -2.10 -14.39
C ALA A 138 -8.65 -0.88 -14.64
N LEU A 139 -7.62 -1.01 -15.49
CA LEU A 139 -6.62 0.03 -15.76
C LEU A 139 -6.86 0.76 -17.08
N THR A 140 -8.01 0.55 -17.72
CA THR A 140 -8.43 1.39 -18.85
C THR A 140 -8.70 2.80 -18.35
N VAL A 141 -8.05 3.78 -18.99
CA VAL A 141 -8.29 5.20 -18.78
C VAL A 141 -9.73 5.53 -19.20
N ALA A 142 -10.59 5.87 -18.24
CA ALA A 142 -11.97 6.25 -18.50
C ALA A 142 -12.21 7.73 -18.23
N ASP A 143 -13.14 8.32 -18.99
CA ASP A 143 -13.39 9.76 -19.00
C ASP A 143 -14.28 10.26 -17.83
N ALA A 144 -14.86 9.35 -17.03
CA ALA A 144 -16.06 9.66 -16.22
C ALA A 144 -15.98 9.21 -14.75
N ASP A 145 -14.94 9.61 -14.00
CA ASP A 145 -15.01 9.57 -12.52
C ASP A 145 -15.24 10.99 -11.98
N THR A 146 -16.31 11.19 -11.21
CA THR A 146 -16.82 12.52 -10.86
C THR A 146 -16.13 13.13 -9.64
N ALA A 147 -15.49 12.31 -8.80
CA ALA A 147 -14.71 12.82 -7.67
C ALA A 147 -13.26 13.08 -8.13
N ILE A 148 -12.80 14.33 -7.99
CA ILE A 148 -11.50 14.78 -8.51
C ILE A 148 -10.35 13.89 -8.03
N ASP A 149 -10.27 13.62 -6.72
CA ASP A 149 -9.24 12.75 -6.12
C ASP A 149 -9.20 11.35 -6.75
N ARG A 150 -10.38 10.78 -7.06
CA ARG A 150 -10.49 9.44 -7.63
C ARG A 150 -10.09 9.42 -9.09
N ALA A 151 -10.47 10.45 -9.84
CA ALA A 151 -10.06 10.63 -11.23
C ALA A 151 -8.53 10.75 -11.34
N LEU A 152 -7.89 11.53 -10.46
CA LEU A 152 -6.45 11.69 -10.41
C LEU A 152 -5.72 10.39 -10.04
N MET A 153 -6.19 9.68 -9.01
CA MET A 153 -5.63 8.38 -8.63
C MET A 153 -5.74 7.35 -9.75
N ARG A 154 -6.90 7.28 -10.40
CA ARG A 154 -7.11 6.38 -11.54
C ARG A 154 -6.20 6.75 -12.71
N ALA A 155 -6.05 8.04 -13.03
CA ALA A 155 -5.14 8.50 -14.07
C ALA A 155 -3.68 8.13 -13.76
N LEU A 156 -3.24 8.28 -12.51
CA LEU A 156 -1.90 7.91 -12.06
C LEU A 156 -1.60 6.43 -12.33
N VAL A 157 -2.44 5.51 -11.83
CA VAL A 157 -2.16 4.08 -11.93
C VAL A 157 -2.37 3.54 -13.36
N SER A 158 -3.39 4.04 -14.06
CA SER A 158 -3.64 3.66 -15.46
C SER A 158 -2.56 4.18 -16.40
N GLY A 159 -2.11 5.43 -16.20
CA GLY A 159 -1.04 6.04 -16.98
C GLY A 159 0.32 5.38 -16.76
N ALA A 160 0.62 5.00 -15.52
CA ALA A 160 1.84 4.25 -15.22
C ALA A 160 1.81 2.84 -15.84
N TYR A 161 0.70 2.12 -15.71
CA TYR A 161 0.52 0.83 -16.37
C TYR A 161 0.65 0.94 -17.89
N ALA A 162 0.02 1.94 -18.52
CA ALA A 162 0.15 2.18 -19.95
C ALA A 162 1.62 2.41 -20.38
N ALA A 163 2.40 3.13 -19.57
CA ALA A 163 3.84 3.31 -19.82
C ALA A 163 4.62 1.99 -19.74
N ASP A 164 4.34 1.15 -18.74
CA ASP A 164 4.97 -0.17 -18.60
C ASP A 164 4.67 -1.08 -19.80
N ARG A 165 3.48 -0.93 -20.39
CA ARG A 165 3.05 -1.64 -21.60
C ARG A 165 3.44 -0.93 -22.90
N ARG A 166 4.18 0.18 -22.84
CA ARG A 166 4.58 1.03 -23.99
C ARG A 166 3.38 1.56 -24.81
N ARG A 167 2.21 1.70 -24.20
CA ARG A 167 0.98 2.25 -24.80
C ARG A 167 0.97 3.76 -24.65
N TRP A 168 1.87 4.42 -25.37
CA TRP A 168 2.16 5.85 -25.16
C TRP A 168 0.96 6.78 -25.39
N ALA A 169 0.04 6.44 -26.29
CA ALA A 169 -1.17 7.24 -26.51
C ALA A 169 -2.07 7.29 -25.26
N GLU A 170 -2.24 6.17 -24.57
CA GLU A 170 -3.04 6.08 -23.34
C GLU A 170 -2.34 6.72 -22.15
N HIS A 171 -1.02 6.54 -22.07
CA HIS A 171 -0.20 7.26 -21.10
C HIS A 171 -0.36 8.79 -21.25
N GLN A 172 -0.29 9.30 -22.49
CA GLN A 172 -0.51 10.73 -22.75
C GLN A 172 -1.93 11.17 -22.44
N ARG A 173 -2.94 10.32 -22.66
CA ARG A 173 -4.32 10.60 -22.23
C ARG A 173 -4.42 10.76 -20.72
N ALA A 174 -3.77 9.89 -19.94
CA ALA A 174 -3.74 10.00 -18.48
C ALA A 174 -3.07 11.31 -18.00
N VAL A 175 -1.97 11.72 -18.64
CA VAL A 175 -1.31 13.02 -18.40
C VAL A 175 -2.28 14.18 -18.72
N ALA A 176 -2.96 14.12 -19.86
CA ALA A 176 -3.92 15.15 -20.27
C ALA A 176 -5.10 15.27 -19.30
N ILE A 177 -5.61 14.16 -18.77
CA ILE A 177 -6.66 14.16 -17.74
C ILE A 177 -6.18 14.90 -16.49
N ALA A 178 -4.98 14.62 -16.00
CA ALA A 178 -4.43 15.30 -14.83
C ALA A 178 -4.24 16.81 -15.08
N ARG A 179 -3.75 17.21 -16.25
CA ARG A 179 -3.64 18.64 -16.62
C ARG A 179 -4.99 19.34 -16.71
N ALA A 180 -5.99 18.72 -17.34
CA ALA A 180 -7.33 19.28 -17.43
C ALA A 180 -8.01 19.40 -16.05
N GLN A 181 -7.64 18.56 -15.07
CA GLN A 181 -8.08 18.73 -13.68
C GLN A 181 -7.37 19.90 -13.01
N ALA A 182 -6.07 20.09 -13.27
CA ALA A 182 -5.33 21.25 -12.76
C ALA A 182 -5.90 22.57 -13.28
N GLU A 183 -6.18 22.67 -14.58
CA GLU A 183 -6.79 23.85 -15.20
C GLU A 183 -8.17 24.18 -14.62
N ARG A 184 -9.01 23.16 -14.39
CA ARG A 184 -10.32 23.33 -13.74
C ARG A 184 -10.19 23.80 -12.30
N ALA A 185 -9.26 23.21 -11.54
CA ALA A 185 -9.01 23.61 -10.16
C ALA A 185 -8.49 25.05 -10.08
N HIS A 186 -7.58 25.43 -10.99
CA HIS A 186 -7.09 26.81 -11.11
C HIS A 186 -8.23 27.79 -11.38
N ALA A 187 -9.10 27.48 -12.36
CA ALA A 187 -10.26 28.31 -12.70
C ALA A 187 -11.26 28.43 -11.54
N ALA A 188 -11.32 27.43 -10.65
CA ALA A 188 -12.12 27.44 -9.43
C ALA A 188 -11.41 28.05 -8.20
N ALA A 189 -10.19 28.58 -8.37
CA ALA A 189 -9.31 29.05 -7.29
C ALA A 189 -9.01 27.99 -6.21
N ASP A 190 -9.07 26.70 -6.55
CA ASP A 190 -8.69 25.57 -5.70
C ASP A 190 -7.21 25.21 -5.89
N SER A 191 -6.34 26.00 -5.26
CA SER A 191 -4.89 25.80 -5.31
C SER A 191 -4.42 24.45 -4.74
N VAL A 192 -5.21 23.82 -3.87
CA VAL A 192 -4.87 22.55 -3.23
C VAL A 192 -5.01 21.43 -4.25
N THR A 193 -6.13 21.39 -4.96
CA THR A 193 -6.41 20.40 -6.01
C THR A 193 -5.54 20.66 -7.25
N GLU A 194 -5.34 21.92 -7.63
CA GLU A 194 -4.45 22.30 -8.75
C GLU A 194 -3.05 21.70 -8.56
N ARG A 195 -2.45 21.88 -7.37
CA ARG A 195 -1.12 21.35 -7.07
C ARG A 195 -1.06 19.83 -7.14
N VAL A 196 -2.09 19.13 -6.63
CA VAL A 196 -2.13 17.66 -6.70
C VAL A 196 -2.23 17.20 -8.15
N ALA A 197 -3.10 17.81 -8.94
CA ALA A 197 -3.29 17.48 -10.34
C ALA A 197 -2.02 17.74 -11.19
N LEU A 198 -1.33 18.87 -10.95
CA LEU A 198 -0.02 19.14 -11.56
C LEU A 198 1.04 18.12 -11.12
N GLY A 199 1.07 17.76 -9.83
CA GLY A 199 1.96 16.74 -9.30
C GLY A 199 1.74 15.37 -9.95
N VAL A 200 0.49 14.95 -10.16
CA VAL A 200 0.15 13.72 -10.88
C VAL A 200 0.59 13.78 -12.34
N ALA A 201 0.35 14.90 -13.03
CA ALA A 201 0.79 15.08 -14.41
C ALA A 201 2.32 14.97 -14.53
N GLY A 202 3.07 15.72 -13.72
CA GLY A 202 4.54 15.69 -13.71
C GLY A 202 5.10 14.32 -13.33
N ALA A 203 4.47 13.63 -12.37
CA ALA A 203 4.82 12.27 -11.98
C ALA A 203 4.68 11.29 -13.14
N LEU A 204 3.57 11.35 -13.87
CA LEU A 204 3.33 10.50 -15.04
C LEU A 204 4.32 10.80 -16.16
N GLU A 205 4.58 12.07 -16.48
CA GLU A 205 5.56 12.43 -17.50
C GLU A 205 6.96 11.90 -17.19
N ALA A 206 7.37 12.02 -15.93
CA ALA A 206 8.66 11.52 -15.45
C ALA A 206 8.71 9.98 -15.51
N TYR A 207 7.66 9.29 -15.03
CA TYR A 207 7.55 7.83 -15.13
C TYR A 207 7.59 7.35 -16.59
N GLY A 208 6.89 8.04 -17.49
CA GLY A 208 6.95 7.77 -18.92
C GLY A 208 8.34 8.02 -19.51
N SER A 209 9.09 9.02 -19.03
CA SER A 209 10.48 9.25 -19.44
C SER A 209 11.39 8.11 -19.00
N TRP A 210 11.26 7.67 -17.74
CA TRP A 210 11.97 6.52 -17.21
C TRP A 210 11.70 5.26 -18.04
N ARG A 211 10.44 4.93 -18.32
CA ARG A 211 10.07 3.76 -19.15
C ARG A 211 10.51 3.85 -20.61
N ARG A 212 10.97 5.02 -21.09
CA ARG A 212 11.61 5.20 -22.41
C ARG A 212 13.14 5.11 -22.35
N GLY A 213 13.72 4.70 -21.22
CA GLY A 213 15.17 4.56 -21.05
C GLY A 213 15.87 5.89 -20.79
N ARG A 214 15.17 6.88 -20.20
CA ARG A 214 15.76 8.17 -19.81
C ARG A 214 15.66 8.37 -18.28
N PRO A 215 16.32 7.50 -17.49
CA PRO A 215 16.21 7.52 -16.04
C PRO A 215 16.77 8.81 -15.42
N ASP A 216 17.85 9.36 -15.97
CA ASP A 216 18.46 10.60 -15.47
C ASP A 216 17.55 11.83 -15.65
N GLU A 217 16.78 11.89 -16.74
CA GLU A 217 15.79 12.95 -16.96
C GLU A 217 14.57 12.80 -16.03
N ALA A 218 14.19 11.56 -15.72
CA ALA A 218 13.02 11.24 -14.91
C ALA A 218 13.23 11.57 -13.43
N LEU A 219 14.41 11.28 -12.89
CA LEU A 219 14.71 11.39 -11.47
C LEU A 219 14.40 12.76 -10.85
N PRO A 220 14.91 13.91 -11.34
CA PRO A 220 14.65 15.21 -10.72
C PRO A 220 13.17 15.59 -10.77
N THR A 221 12.46 15.16 -11.81
CA THR A 221 11.02 15.43 -11.96
C THR A 221 10.19 14.60 -10.98
N LEU A 222 10.51 13.31 -10.80
CA LEU A 222 9.87 12.47 -9.77
C LEU A 222 10.14 12.98 -8.35
N GLN A 223 11.36 13.43 -8.06
CA GLN A 223 11.71 14.00 -6.76
C GLN A 223 10.90 15.26 -6.46
N ARG A 224 10.78 16.17 -7.44
CA ARG A 224 9.93 17.37 -7.30
C ARG A 224 8.47 16.99 -7.06
N ALA A 225 7.92 16.09 -7.87
CA ALA A 225 6.54 15.62 -7.70
C ALA A 225 6.31 15.02 -6.31
N GLN A 226 7.29 14.30 -5.76
CA GLN A 226 7.21 13.71 -4.42
C GLN A 226 7.20 14.76 -3.30
N GLN A 227 8.00 15.82 -3.43
CA GLN A 227 8.03 16.95 -2.50
C GLN A 227 6.73 17.77 -2.53
N GLU A 228 6.10 17.86 -3.70
CA GLU A 228 4.82 18.55 -3.88
C GLU A 228 3.62 17.70 -3.40
N ALA A 229 3.77 16.37 -3.41
CA ALA A 229 2.75 15.41 -2.99
C ALA A 229 2.65 15.21 -1.46
N VAL A 230 3.04 16.19 -0.64
CA VAL A 230 2.94 16.10 0.83
C VAL A 230 1.55 16.53 1.31
N GLY A 231 0.95 15.74 2.21
CA GLY A 231 -0.34 16.04 2.85
C GLY A 231 -1.19 14.80 3.16
N HIS A 232 -2.49 15.01 3.33
CA HIS A 232 -3.46 13.96 3.67
C HIS A 232 -4.22 13.40 2.44
N ALA A 233 -4.92 12.28 2.63
CA ALA A 233 -5.81 11.66 1.65
C ALA A 233 -5.10 11.24 0.33
N ALA A 234 -5.58 11.68 -0.84
CA ALA A 234 -5.05 11.31 -2.15
C ALA A 234 -3.54 11.58 -2.29
N ARG A 235 -3.04 12.61 -1.58
CA ARG A 235 -1.61 12.92 -1.52
C ARG A 235 -0.80 11.80 -0.87
N THR A 236 -1.33 11.15 0.16
CA THR A 236 -0.65 10.03 0.83
C THR A 236 -0.45 8.86 -0.14
N VAL A 237 -1.47 8.53 -0.93
CA VAL A 237 -1.41 7.43 -1.90
C VAL A 237 -0.50 7.77 -3.08
N LEU A 238 -0.61 8.99 -3.62
CA LEU A 238 0.34 9.49 -4.62
C LEU A 238 1.78 9.42 -4.11
N ASN A 239 2.03 9.89 -2.88
CA ASN A 239 3.36 9.89 -2.28
C ASN A 239 3.89 8.46 -2.06
N GLU A 240 3.05 7.49 -1.72
CA GLU A 240 3.47 6.08 -1.70
C GLU A 240 3.96 5.60 -3.07
N HIS A 241 3.20 5.82 -4.14
CA HIS A 241 3.61 5.43 -5.49
C HIS A 241 4.90 6.12 -5.93
N LEU A 242 5.04 7.42 -5.64
CA LEU A 242 6.23 8.18 -5.97
C LEU A 242 7.47 7.68 -5.23
N ARG A 243 7.35 7.38 -3.93
CA ARG A 243 8.46 6.83 -3.14
C ARG A 243 8.85 5.43 -3.64
N TRP A 244 7.88 4.61 -4.00
CA TRP A 244 8.15 3.32 -4.65
C TRP A 244 8.87 3.49 -5.99
N TRP A 245 8.40 4.36 -6.89
CA TRP A 245 9.03 4.61 -8.18
C TRP A 245 10.43 5.19 -8.05
N LEU A 246 10.64 6.10 -7.10
CA LEU A 246 11.95 6.64 -6.77
C LEU A 246 12.88 5.56 -6.23
N ALA A 247 12.38 4.64 -5.40
CA ALA A 247 13.19 3.52 -4.92
C ALA A 247 13.67 2.64 -6.08
N GLU A 248 12.76 2.20 -6.93
CA GLU A 248 13.08 1.33 -8.07
C GLU A 248 14.00 2.03 -9.09
N LEU A 249 13.75 3.32 -9.38
CA LEU A 249 14.61 4.11 -10.26
C LEU A 249 16.03 4.28 -9.70
N ASN A 250 16.17 4.53 -8.39
CA ASN A 250 17.49 4.62 -7.77
C ASN A 250 18.20 3.27 -7.76
N ALA A 251 17.48 2.16 -7.53
CA ALA A 251 18.07 0.82 -7.64
C ALA A 251 18.59 0.54 -9.06
N GLU A 252 17.81 0.86 -10.10
CA GLU A 252 18.21 0.72 -11.51
C GLU A 252 19.44 1.57 -11.87
N LEU A 253 19.56 2.77 -11.28
CA LEU A 253 20.71 3.66 -11.44
C LEU A 253 21.95 3.24 -10.62
N GLY A 254 21.94 2.09 -9.96
CA GLY A 254 23.05 1.64 -9.12
C GLY A 254 23.22 2.45 -7.83
N ARG A 255 22.11 3.02 -7.31
CA ARG A 255 22.04 3.83 -6.08
C ARG A 255 21.18 3.13 -5.01
N PRO A 256 21.58 1.94 -4.54
CA PRO A 256 20.76 1.14 -3.64
C PRO A 256 20.55 1.79 -2.27
N GLN A 257 21.49 2.61 -1.77
CA GLN A 257 21.33 3.33 -0.50
C GLN A 257 20.19 4.35 -0.56
N GLU A 258 20.08 5.09 -1.67
CA GLU A 258 18.96 6.01 -1.93
C GLU A 258 17.65 5.25 -2.06
N ALA A 259 17.66 4.10 -2.73
CA ALA A 259 16.48 3.24 -2.86
C ALA A 259 15.96 2.77 -1.49
N ILE A 260 16.88 2.31 -0.62
CA ILE A 260 16.57 1.89 0.76
C ILE A 260 15.92 3.04 1.54
N ARG A 261 16.45 4.27 1.47
CA ARG A 261 15.86 5.43 2.17
C ARG A 261 14.40 5.68 1.79
N TYR A 262 14.04 5.49 0.52
CA TYR A 262 12.64 5.62 0.10
C TYR A 262 11.78 4.46 0.62
N LEU A 263 12.25 3.22 0.52
CA LEU A 263 11.50 2.05 0.98
C LEU A 263 11.32 1.98 2.50
N ASP A 264 12.28 2.46 3.28
CA ASP A 264 12.17 2.53 4.75
C ASP A 264 10.99 3.39 5.20
N THR A 265 10.60 4.38 4.40
CA THR A 265 9.40 5.20 4.72
C THR A 265 8.07 4.52 4.39
N LEU A 266 8.11 3.31 3.81
CA LEU A 266 6.97 2.49 3.41
C LEU A 266 6.87 1.19 4.21
N GLU A 267 7.52 1.15 5.37
CA GLU A 267 7.84 -0.09 6.08
C GLU A 267 6.67 -0.95 6.61
N ASP A 268 5.45 -0.43 6.59
CA ASP A 268 4.23 -1.11 7.03
C ASP A 268 3.73 -2.16 6.02
N ASP A 269 4.19 -2.14 4.75
CA ASP A 269 3.83 -3.15 3.74
C ASP A 269 4.91 -4.27 3.68
N PRO A 270 4.54 -5.54 3.93
CA PRO A 270 5.46 -6.67 3.81
C PRO A 270 6.17 -6.79 2.47
N PHE A 271 5.56 -6.31 1.38
CA PHE A 271 6.19 -6.30 0.07
C PHE A 271 7.40 -5.36 0.00
N PHE A 272 7.31 -4.17 0.59
CA PHE A 272 8.45 -3.25 0.64
C PHE A 272 9.55 -3.77 1.56
N ARG A 273 9.20 -4.50 2.63
CA ARG A 273 10.17 -5.23 3.46
C ARG A 273 10.89 -6.32 2.67
N TYR A 274 10.18 -7.08 1.84
CA TYR A 274 10.82 -8.03 0.91
C TYR A 274 11.79 -7.34 -0.05
N ARG A 275 11.42 -6.19 -0.63
CA ARG A 275 12.30 -5.42 -1.53
C ARG A 275 13.52 -4.86 -0.82
N LEU A 276 13.37 -4.38 0.43
CA LEU A 276 14.50 -4.00 1.29
C LEU A 276 15.44 -5.18 1.52
N GLY A 277 14.91 -6.38 1.79
CA GLY A 277 15.71 -7.60 1.93
C GLY A 277 16.59 -7.88 0.71
N ALA A 278 16.02 -7.73 -0.49
CA ALA A 278 16.76 -7.90 -1.75
C ALA A 278 17.87 -6.87 -1.94
N LEU A 279 17.61 -5.58 -1.67
CA LEU A 279 18.63 -4.54 -1.77
C LEU A 279 19.77 -4.72 -0.76
N TYR A 280 19.45 -5.14 0.47
CA TYR A 280 20.50 -5.47 1.44
C TYR A 280 21.30 -6.72 1.06
N GLU A 281 20.66 -7.73 0.46
CA GLU A 281 21.37 -8.91 -0.08
C GLU A 281 22.34 -8.51 -1.19
N GLU A 282 21.91 -7.65 -2.13
CA GLU A 282 22.76 -7.11 -3.21
C GLU A 282 23.97 -6.32 -2.68
N LEU A 283 23.81 -5.65 -1.53
CA LEU A 283 24.88 -4.91 -0.85
C LEU A 283 25.79 -5.79 0.03
N GLY A 284 25.52 -7.09 0.15
CA GLY A 284 26.26 -8.00 1.04
C GLY A 284 25.93 -7.81 2.54
N GLU A 285 24.87 -7.07 2.86
CA GLU A 285 24.41 -6.79 4.23
C GLU A 285 23.52 -7.94 4.73
N THR A 286 24.11 -9.14 4.84
CA THR A 286 23.42 -10.41 5.08
C THR A 286 22.44 -10.40 6.25
N GLU A 287 22.83 -9.86 7.40
CA GLU A 287 21.96 -9.87 8.59
C GLU A 287 20.75 -8.95 8.43
N LYS A 288 20.91 -7.78 7.78
CA LYS A 288 19.80 -6.89 7.46
C LYS A 288 18.86 -7.56 6.45
N ALA A 289 19.41 -8.16 5.40
CA ALA A 289 18.64 -8.89 4.40
C ALA A 289 17.78 -9.98 5.05
N ARG A 290 18.38 -10.80 5.93
CA ARG A 290 17.68 -11.84 6.68
C ARG A 290 16.56 -11.29 7.54
N ALA A 291 16.80 -10.20 8.29
CA ALA A 291 15.78 -9.59 9.13
C ALA A 291 14.56 -9.14 8.32
N HIS A 292 14.79 -8.49 7.17
CA HIS A 292 13.71 -8.01 6.31
C HIS A 292 12.93 -9.14 5.61
N TYR A 293 13.62 -10.17 5.12
CA TYR A 293 12.95 -11.36 4.57
C TYR A 293 12.14 -12.12 5.63
N ALA A 294 12.67 -12.28 6.85
CA ALA A 294 11.97 -12.92 7.96
C ALA A 294 10.71 -12.15 8.37
N TYR A 295 10.78 -10.81 8.39
CA TYR A 295 9.62 -9.96 8.63
C TYR A 295 8.53 -10.19 7.57
N ALA A 296 8.89 -10.13 6.28
CA ALA A 296 7.93 -10.35 5.20
C ALA A 296 7.30 -11.74 5.26
N LEU A 297 8.07 -12.78 5.58
CA LEU A 297 7.57 -14.14 5.72
C LEU A 297 6.68 -14.36 6.94
N THR A 298 6.81 -13.53 7.98
CA THR A 298 5.85 -13.53 9.09
C THR A 298 4.46 -13.15 8.59
N ALA A 299 4.37 -12.12 7.75
CA ALA A 299 3.11 -11.72 7.11
C ALA A 299 2.58 -12.77 6.12
N TRP A 300 3.49 -13.46 5.42
CA TRP A 300 3.20 -14.40 4.34
C TRP A 300 3.22 -15.87 4.77
N ALA A 301 3.04 -16.15 6.07
CA ALA A 301 3.00 -17.50 6.60
C ALA A 301 1.94 -18.37 5.91
N GLU A 302 0.79 -17.76 5.56
CA GLU A 302 -0.35 -18.38 4.85
C GLU A 302 -0.55 -17.79 3.44
N ALA A 303 0.50 -17.24 2.82
CA ALA A 303 0.39 -16.73 1.46
C ALA A 303 0.01 -17.85 0.49
N ASP A 304 -0.65 -17.49 -0.62
CA ASP A 304 -0.99 -18.45 -1.67
C ASP A 304 0.29 -19.16 -2.16
N PRO A 305 0.27 -20.48 -2.41
CA PRO A 305 1.46 -21.23 -2.84
C PRO A 305 2.15 -20.66 -4.10
N ASP A 306 1.38 -20.05 -5.00
CA ASP A 306 1.85 -19.42 -6.23
C ASP A 306 2.27 -17.96 -6.06
N PHE A 307 2.17 -17.37 -4.86
CA PHE A 307 2.68 -16.02 -4.57
C PHE A 307 4.22 -15.98 -4.60
N ALA A 308 4.76 -15.46 -5.71
CA ALA A 308 6.20 -15.49 -6.01
C ALA A 308 7.09 -14.78 -4.96
N PRO A 309 6.76 -13.57 -4.44
CA PRO A 309 7.58 -12.90 -3.44
C PRO A 309 7.85 -13.75 -2.20
N ALA A 310 6.83 -14.48 -1.70
CA ALA A 310 7.00 -15.35 -0.55
C ALA A 310 7.92 -16.56 -0.84
N ARG A 311 7.85 -17.15 -2.04
CA ARG A 311 8.78 -18.23 -2.42
C ARG A 311 10.22 -17.71 -2.55
N GLN A 312 10.39 -16.54 -3.16
CA GLN A 312 11.70 -15.90 -3.34
C GLN A 312 12.33 -15.53 -1.98
N ALA A 313 11.55 -14.97 -1.06
CA ALA A 313 12.02 -14.66 0.30
C ALA A 313 12.44 -15.92 1.07
N ARG A 314 11.69 -17.03 0.97
CA ARG A 314 12.09 -18.32 1.58
C ARG A 314 13.40 -18.83 1.00
N ALA A 315 13.54 -18.81 -0.32
CA ALA A 315 14.77 -19.22 -1.00
C ALA A 315 15.96 -18.34 -0.60
N ALA A 316 15.76 -17.03 -0.45
CA ALA A 316 16.79 -16.10 0.01
C ALA A 316 17.25 -16.41 1.44
N LEU A 317 16.32 -16.66 2.37
CA LEU A 317 16.70 -17.07 3.74
C LEU A 317 17.48 -18.39 3.78
N THR A 318 17.14 -19.37 2.93
CA THR A 318 17.91 -20.62 2.83
C THR A 318 19.34 -20.36 2.34
N ARG A 319 19.51 -19.51 1.32
CA ARG A 319 20.86 -19.13 0.84
C ARG A 319 21.66 -18.42 1.93
N LEU A 320 21.08 -17.40 2.55
CA LEU A 320 21.74 -16.57 3.57
C LEU A 320 21.97 -17.28 4.92
N GLY A 321 21.29 -18.42 5.16
CA GLY A 321 21.45 -19.23 6.36
C GLY A 321 22.40 -20.42 6.22
N SER A 322 22.84 -20.72 4.98
CA SER A 322 23.75 -21.84 4.70
C SER A 322 25.22 -21.51 4.97
N ASP A 323 25.57 -20.22 5.08
CA ASP A 323 26.92 -19.74 5.43
C ASP A 323 27.10 -19.61 6.95
N ARG A 324 26.91 -20.71 7.69
CA ARG A 324 27.57 -20.81 9.00
C ARG A 324 29.02 -21.23 8.76
N PRO A 325 30.03 -20.42 9.15
CA PRO A 325 31.43 -20.82 9.07
C PRO A 325 31.74 -22.06 9.91
#